data_AF-A0A1G4INE7-F1
#
_entry.id   AF-A0A1G4INE7-F1
#
_cell.length_a   1.000
_cell.length_b   1.000
_cell.length_c   1.000
_cell.angle_alpha   90.00
_cell.angle_beta   90.00
_cell.angle_gamma   90.00
#
_symmetry.space_group_name_H-M   'P 1'
#
loop_
_entity.id
_entity.type
_entity.pdbx_description
1 polymer ?
#
loop_
_entity_poly.entity_id
_entity_poly.type
_entity_poly.pdbx_seq_one_letter_code
_entity_poly.pdbx_strand_id
1 'polypeptide(L)'
;MAEFCYILDASALEKGVGHIKKWCDQENKRSDVALSLYIPSYTLQELDFLKFRRNSPTAREALHFIDHTTTCQDGPEIIIEFPDLLDTIVWSEVLAFQTQELPEYDLTGATQRSLLRRYKMLLKSCVYKCHLEGRNDKTWILVTEDSTVRRLANAFQIPYCSVVAADGDISRQVDKRSHRRNVKFNKYLKKKSTKEVTNGKEVYKTNFSDMMYAPRGGGELWSP
;
A
#
# COMPACT_ATOMS: atom_id res chain seq x y z
N MET A 1 -6.39 20.95 6.48
CA MET A 1 -5.76 19.66 6.83
C MET A 1 -6.10 18.68 5.73
N ALA A 2 -5.10 18.05 5.15
CA ALA A 2 -5.32 16.99 4.19
C ALA A 2 -5.31 15.66 4.93
N GLU A 3 -6.34 14.86 4.68
CA GLU A 3 -6.52 13.56 5.31
C GLU A 3 -6.24 12.47 4.29
N PHE A 4 -5.40 11.51 4.66
CA PHE A 4 -5.10 10.34 3.87
C PHE A 4 -5.55 9.09 4.60
N CYS A 5 -6.43 8.32 3.96
CA CYS A 5 -6.96 7.08 4.50
C CYS A 5 -6.53 5.92 3.59
N TYR A 6 -5.63 5.08 4.08
CA TYR A 6 -5.09 3.96 3.30
C TYR A 6 -5.44 2.61 3.92
N ILE A 7 -5.88 1.68 3.08
CA ILE A 7 -6.02 0.26 3.43
C ILE A 7 -4.74 -0.43 3.00
N LEU A 8 -4.04 -1.11 3.92
CA LEU A 8 -2.76 -1.74 3.64
C LEU A 8 -2.93 -3.22 3.31
N ASP A 9 -2.51 -3.62 2.11
CA ASP A 9 -2.36 -5.02 1.72
C ASP A 9 -1.01 -5.59 2.20
N ALA A 10 -0.93 -6.90 2.37
CA ALA A 10 0.30 -7.59 2.76
C ALA A 10 1.44 -7.35 1.76
N SER A 11 1.12 -7.30 0.46
CA SER A 11 2.12 -7.03 -0.58
C SER A 11 2.74 -5.63 -0.48
N ALA A 12 1.98 -4.64 0.00
CA ALA A 12 2.46 -3.28 0.21
C ALA A 12 3.42 -3.22 1.40
N LEU A 13 3.13 -3.96 2.48
CA LEU A 13 4.03 -4.07 3.63
C LEU A 13 5.28 -4.89 3.30
N GLU A 14 5.15 -6.03 2.60
CA GLU A 14 6.31 -6.87 2.25
C GLU A 14 7.34 -6.15 1.38
N LYS A 15 6.88 -5.36 0.39
CA LYS A 15 7.74 -4.67 -0.57
C LYS A 15 8.04 -3.22 -0.21
N GLY A 16 7.26 -2.63 0.70
CA GLY A 16 7.20 -1.19 0.91
C GLY A 16 7.24 -0.75 2.38
N VAL A 17 7.52 -1.66 3.33
CA VAL A 17 7.54 -1.33 4.78
C VAL A 17 8.40 -0.09 5.09
N GLY A 18 9.53 0.10 4.40
CA GLY A 18 10.41 1.25 4.61
C GLY A 18 9.78 2.59 4.21
N HIS A 19 8.88 2.62 3.22
CA HIS A 19 8.11 3.82 2.89
C HIS A 19 7.03 4.06 3.93
N ILE A 20 6.30 3.02 4.31
CA ILE A 20 5.20 3.10 5.28
C ILE A 20 5.73 3.57 6.65
N LYS A 21 6.90 3.08 7.09
CA LYS A 21 7.61 3.57 8.28
C LYS A 21 7.88 5.06 8.23
N LYS A 22 8.39 5.56 7.09
CA LYS A 22 8.63 6.99 6.90
C LYS A 22 7.35 7.80 7.00
N TRP A 23 6.21 7.28 6.52
CA TRP A 23 4.93 7.98 6.66
C TRP A 23 4.52 8.15 8.13
N CYS A 24 4.90 7.20 8.98
CA CYS A 24 4.62 7.20 10.42
C CYS A 24 5.67 7.94 11.26
N ASP A 25 6.84 8.29 10.69
CA ASP A 25 7.91 8.95 11.42
C ASP A 25 7.53 10.36 11.88
N GLN A 26 7.94 10.71 13.10
CA GLN A 26 7.54 11.93 13.79
C GLN A 26 8.01 13.23 13.10
N GLU A 27 9.05 13.19 12.26
CA GLU A 27 9.49 14.36 11.48
C GLU A 27 8.45 14.80 10.43
N ASN A 28 7.54 13.90 10.04
CA ASN A 28 6.44 14.18 9.13
C ASN A 28 5.17 14.69 9.84
N LYS A 29 5.20 14.86 11.19
CA LYS A 29 4.14 15.51 11.99
C LYS A 29 4.07 17.03 11.76
N ARG A 30 3.98 17.46 10.51
CA ARG A 30 3.46 18.80 10.24
C ARG A 30 1.95 18.75 10.45
N SER A 31 1.43 19.66 11.26
CA SER A 31 0.03 19.81 11.68
C SER A 31 -1.01 19.95 10.55
N ASP A 32 -0.59 19.82 9.29
CA ASP A 32 -1.44 19.93 8.11
C ASP A 32 -1.89 18.58 7.51
N VAL A 33 -1.30 17.45 7.93
CA VAL A 33 -1.61 16.12 7.36
C VAL A 33 -2.07 15.14 8.44
N ALA A 34 -3.26 14.56 8.27
CA ALA A 34 -3.77 13.46 9.08
C ALA A 34 -3.67 12.15 8.27
N LEU A 35 -3.02 11.13 8.84
CA LEU A 35 -2.85 9.83 8.20
C LEU A 35 -3.57 8.76 9.03
N SER A 36 -4.53 8.08 8.42
CA SER A 36 -5.23 6.92 8.98
C SER A 36 -4.90 5.69 8.15
N LEU A 37 -4.39 4.65 8.81
CA LEU A 37 -4.03 3.37 8.19
C LEU A 37 -4.99 2.29 8.69
N TYR A 38 -5.64 1.60 7.76
CA TYR A 38 -6.47 0.46 8.06
C TYR A 38 -5.76 -0.83 7.68
N ILE A 39 -5.68 -1.77 8.62
CA ILE A 39 -5.03 -3.06 8.45
C ILE A 39 -6.11 -4.14 8.51
N PRO A 40 -6.50 -4.71 7.36
CA PRO A 40 -7.38 -5.87 7.30
C PRO A 40 -6.81 -7.06 8.08
N SER A 41 -7.68 -7.86 8.66
CA SER A 41 -7.32 -9.12 9.33
C SER A 41 -6.64 -10.09 8.37
N TYR A 42 -7.05 -10.07 7.10
CA TYR A 42 -6.37 -10.77 6.01
C TYR A 42 -4.88 -10.40 5.89
N THR A 43 -4.55 -9.12 6.00
CA THR A 43 -3.17 -8.63 5.86
C THR A 43 -2.28 -9.22 6.95
N LEU A 44 -2.78 -9.29 8.18
CA LEU A 44 -2.06 -9.92 9.29
C LEU A 44 -1.85 -11.42 9.05
N GLN A 45 -2.90 -12.14 8.62
CA GLN A 45 -2.81 -13.57 8.32
C GLN A 45 -1.80 -13.88 7.21
N GLU A 46 -1.78 -13.07 6.16
CA GLU A 46 -0.84 -13.26 5.05
C GLU A 46 0.61 -12.94 5.49
N LEU A 47 0.83 -11.90 6.30
CA LEU A 47 2.15 -11.62 6.86
C LEU A 47 2.63 -12.72 7.80
N ASP A 48 1.77 -13.29 8.63
CA ASP A 48 2.10 -14.45 9.45
C ASP A 48 2.43 -15.67 8.60
N PHE A 49 1.66 -15.92 7.54
CA PHE A 49 1.98 -16.98 6.57
C PHE A 49 3.37 -16.78 5.96
N LEU A 50 3.70 -15.55 5.52
CA LEU A 50 5.02 -15.23 4.95
C LEU A 50 6.15 -15.38 5.99
N LYS A 51 5.91 -14.99 7.24
CA LYS A 51 6.83 -15.16 8.36
C LYS A 51 7.09 -16.64 8.68
N PHE A 52 6.06 -17.47 8.80
CA PHE A 52 6.22 -18.85 9.24
C PHE A 52 6.52 -19.83 8.11
N ARG A 53 5.92 -19.65 6.93
CA ARG A 53 6.08 -20.59 5.80
C ARG A 53 7.22 -20.22 4.86
N ARG A 54 7.49 -18.93 4.68
CA ARG A 54 8.56 -18.45 3.80
C ARG A 54 9.77 -17.88 4.56
N ASN A 55 9.70 -17.83 5.88
CA ASN A 55 10.73 -17.23 6.75
C ASN A 55 11.14 -15.82 6.29
N SER A 56 10.17 -15.04 5.82
CA SER A 56 10.44 -13.72 5.25
C SER A 56 10.82 -12.74 6.36
N PRO A 57 12.04 -12.16 6.34
CA PRO A 57 12.47 -11.18 7.34
C PRO A 57 11.66 -9.88 7.21
N THR A 58 11.24 -9.51 6.00
CA THR A 58 10.43 -8.30 5.77
C THR A 58 9.04 -8.45 6.36
N ALA A 59 8.44 -9.65 6.30
CA ALA A 59 7.15 -9.91 6.95
C ALA A 59 7.26 -9.85 8.48
N ARG A 60 8.36 -10.34 9.05
CA ARG A 60 8.66 -10.20 10.49
C ARG A 60 8.81 -8.75 10.90
N GLU A 61 9.54 -7.97 10.10
CA GLU A 61 9.74 -6.54 10.30
C GLU A 61 8.42 -5.76 10.18
N ALA A 62 7.56 -6.11 9.23
CA ALA A 62 6.25 -5.49 9.04
C ALA A 62 5.32 -5.75 10.23
N LEU A 63 5.25 -6.99 10.73
CA LEU A 63 4.46 -7.32 11.94
C LEU A 63 4.99 -6.56 13.16
N HIS A 64 6.31 -6.59 13.37
CA HIS A 64 6.94 -5.84 14.45
C HIS A 64 6.61 -4.35 14.36
N PHE A 65 6.68 -3.77 13.16
CA PHE A 65 6.31 -2.38 12.94
C PHE A 65 4.85 -2.08 13.30
N ILE A 66 3.91 -2.94 12.91
CA ILE A 66 2.48 -2.78 13.26
C ILE A 66 2.33 -2.76 14.78
N ASP A 67 2.87 -3.74 15.49
CA ASP A 67 2.78 -3.87 16.96
C ASP A 67 3.37 -2.64 17.69
N HIS A 68 4.50 -2.12 17.19
CA HIS A 68 5.14 -0.96 17.78
C HIS A 68 4.34 0.32 17.55
N THR A 69 3.81 0.49 16.34
CA THR A 69 3.12 1.72 15.96
C THR A 69 1.73 1.80 16.61
N THR A 70 1.06 0.67 16.84
CA THR A 70 -0.22 0.63 17.59
C THR A 70 -0.05 0.97 19.07
N THR A 71 1.15 0.73 19.62
CA THR A 71 1.46 1.02 21.03
C THR A 71 1.85 2.49 21.25
N CYS A 72 2.32 3.17 20.19
CA CYS A 72 2.75 4.55 20.26
C CYS A 72 1.56 5.51 20.09
N GLN A 73 1.15 6.20 21.16
CA GLN A 73 0.05 7.19 21.14
C GLN A 73 0.33 8.42 20.24
N ASP A 74 1.59 8.59 19.86
CA ASP A 74 2.10 9.70 19.07
C ASP A 74 2.17 9.37 17.57
N GLY A 75 1.65 8.24 17.10
CA GLY A 75 1.70 7.83 15.69
C GLY A 75 0.50 8.27 14.84
N PRO A 76 0.49 7.93 13.54
CA PRO A 76 -0.73 7.98 12.74
C PRO A 76 -1.80 7.02 13.30
N GLU A 77 -3.06 7.30 13.01
CA GLU A 77 -4.17 6.47 13.48
C GLU A 77 -4.13 5.11 12.76
N ILE A 78 -3.73 4.06 13.47
CA ILE A 78 -3.76 2.70 12.94
C ILE A 78 -5.00 1.97 13.47
N ILE A 79 -5.85 1.55 12.54
CA ILE A 79 -7.07 0.80 12.81
C ILE A 79 -6.84 -0.64 12.35
N ILE A 80 -6.77 -1.57 13.29
CA ILE A 80 -6.72 -3.00 12.99
C ILE A 80 -8.16 -3.53 12.92
N GLU A 81 -8.48 -4.25 11.84
CA GLU A 81 -9.77 -4.91 11.67
C GLU A 81 -9.95 -6.06 12.67
N PHE A 82 -11.11 -6.08 13.33
CA PHE A 82 -11.53 -7.24 14.12
C PHE A 82 -12.09 -8.34 13.20
N PRO A 83 -11.65 -9.61 13.35
CA PRO A 83 -12.13 -10.71 12.52
C PRO A 83 -13.66 -10.86 12.48
N ASP A 84 -14.32 -10.65 13.62
CA ASP A 84 -15.78 -10.78 13.76
C ASP A 84 -16.56 -9.79 12.89
N LEU A 85 -15.94 -8.67 12.51
CA LEU A 85 -16.53 -7.70 11.60
C LEU A 85 -16.81 -8.32 10.23
N LEU A 86 -15.93 -9.21 9.75
CA LEU A 86 -16.06 -9.87 8.44
C LEU A 86 -17.20 -10.88 8.37
N ASP A 87 -17.61 -11.41 9.52
CA ASP A 87 -18.70 -12.36 9.62
C ASP A 87 -20.06 -11.66 9.54
N THR A 88 -20.14 -10.38 9.89
CA THR A 88 -21.35 -9.57 9.73
C THR A 88 -21.63 -9.21 8.26
N ILE A 89 -20.59 -9.13 7.43
CA ILE A 89 -20.70 -8.73 6.02
C ILE A 89 -21.04 -9.93 5.15
N VAL A 90 -22.22 -9.91 4.54
CA VAL A 90 -22.68 -10.99 3.65
C VAL A 90 -21.99 -10.87 2.28
N TRP A 91 -21.53 -11.98 1.72
CA TRP A 91 -20.82 -11.95 0.42
C TRP A 91 -21.71 -11.43 -0.72
N SER A 92 -23.02 -11.66 -0.67
CA SER A 92 -23.95 -11.12 -1.66
C SER A 92 -23.96 -9.59 -1.71
N GLU A 93 -23.77 -8.92 -0.57
CA GLU A 93 -23.67 -7.45 -0.51
C GLU A 93 -22.40 -6.97 -1.18
N VAL A 94 -21.29 -7.69 -1.01
CA VAL A 94 -20.03 -7.38 -1.69
C VAL A 94 -20.17 -7.52 -3.20
N LEU A 95 -20.88 -8.55 -3.67
CA LEU A 95 -21.14 -8.77 -5.10
C LEU A 95 -22.01 -7.66 -5.73
N ALA A 96 -22.82 -6.95 -4.94
CA ALA A 96 -23.63 -5.83 -5.47
C ALA A 96 -22.76 -4.67 -5.98
N PHE A 97 -21.52 -4.54 -5.51
CA PHE A 97 -20.55 -3.53 -5.97
C PHE A 97 -19.69 -4.01 -7.14
N GLN A 98 -19.89 -5.23 -7.61
CA GLN A 98 -19.20 -5.73 -8.80
C GLN A 98 -19.73 -5.01 -10.04
N THR A 99 -18.84 -4.35 -10.77
CA THR A 99 -19.18 -3.64 -12.02
C THR A 99 -18.51 -4.21 -13.25
N GLN A 100 -17.45 -4.99 -13.06
CA GLN A 100 -16.79 -5.71 -14.13
C GLN A 100 -16.87 -7.21 -13.89
N GLU A 101 -17.23 -7.97 -14.93
CA GLU A 101 -17.14 -9.41 -14.90
C GLU A 101 -15.67 -9.87 -14.94
N LEU A 102 -15.35 -10.84 -14.10
CA LEU A 102 -14.03 -11.45 -14.03
C LEU A 102 -14.12 -12.90 -14.49
N PRO A 103 -14.02 -13.20 -15.80
CA PRO A 103 -14.23 -14.55 -16.34
C PRO A 103 -13.20 -15.58 -15.85
N GLU A 104 -12.08 -15.12 -15.32
CA GLU A 104 -11.04 -15.96 -14.69
C GLU A 104 -11.48 -16.54 -13.35
N TYR A 105 -12.39 -15.87 -12.63
CA TYR A 105 -12.77 -16.21 -11.26
C TYR A 105 -14.27 -16.46 -11.15
N ASP A 106 -14.63 -17.57 -10.53
CA ASP A 106 -15.99 -17.81 -10.11
C ASP A 106 -16.24 -17.18 -8.75
N LEU A 107 -17.01 -16.10 -8.74
CA LEU A 107 -17.35 -15.35 -7.52
C LEU A 107 -18.51 -15.99 -6.74
N THR A 108 -19.29 -16.87 -7.38
CA THR A 108 -20.40 -17.61 -6.76
C THR A 108 -19.91 -18.82 -5.96
N GLY A 109 -18.71 -19.31 -6.27
CA GLY A 109 -18.05 -20.40 -5.55
C GLY A 109 -18.53 -21.80 -5.93
N ALA A 110 -19.26 -21.95 -7.02
CA ALA A 110 -19.80 -23.22 -7.49
C ALA A 110 -18.77 -24.08 -8.26
N THR A 111 -17.67 -23.49 -8.72
CA THR A 111 -16.71 -24.15 -9.62
C THR A 111 -15.27 -24.14 -9.08
N GLN A 112 -14.39 -24.94 -9.71
CA GLN A 112 -12.96 -25.00 -9.39
C GLN A 112 -12.19 -23.67 -9.61
N ARG A 113 -12.79 -22.69 -10.29
CA ARG A 113 -12.24 -21.33 -10.46
C ARG A 113 -12.65 -20.39 -9.34
N SER A 114 -13.22 -20.92 -8.25
CA SER A 114 -13.66 -20.15 -7.09
C SER A 114 -12.54 -19.26 -6.56
N LEU A 115 -12.86 -17.99 -6.32
CA LEU A 115 -11.92 -17.05 -5.74
C LEU A 115 -11.42 -17.58 -4.39
N LEU A 116 -10.09 -17.61 -4.20
CA LEU A 116 -9.49 -18.11 -2.97
C LEU A 116 -10.04 -17.34 -1.77
N ARG A 117 -10.32 -18.07 -0.67
CA ARG A 117 -10.92 -17.51 0.56
C ARG A 117 -10.23 -16.23 1.03
N ARG A 118 -8.91 -16.20 0.92
CA ARG A 118 -8.06 -15.08 1.34
C ARG A 118 -8.40 -13.78 0.58
N TYR A 119 -8.63 -13.85 -0.74
CA TYR A 119 -9.02 -12.68 -1.54
C TYR A 119 -10.48 -12.29 -1.30
N LYS A 120 -11.37 -13.25 -0.98
CA LYS A 120 -12.74 -12.95 -0.54
C LYS A 120 -12.73 -12.13 0.75
N MET A 121 -11.87 -12.49 1.71
CA MET A 121 -11.73 -11.74 2.97
C MET A 121 -11.22 -10.32 2.72
N LEU A 122 -10.15 -10.15 1.94
CA LEU A 122 -9.64 -8.82 1.58
C LEU A 122 -10.72 -7.95 0.91
N LEU A 123 -11.47 -8.51 -0.05
CA LEU A 123 -12.53 -7.79 -0.74
C LEU A 123 -13.66 -7.39 0.21
N LYS A 124 -14.06 -8.27 1.14
CA LYS A 124 -15.02 -7.92 2.19
C LYS A 124 -14.54 -6.71 3.00
N SER A 125 -13.30 -6.74 3.50
CA SER A 125 -12.73 -5.62 4.27
C SER A 125 -12.71 -4.32 3.48
N CYS A 126 -12.28 -4.38 2.21
CA CYS A 126 -12.16 -3.20 1.37
C CYS A 126 -13.54 -2.63 0.98
N VAL A 127 -14.48 -3.48 0.55
CA VAL A 127 -15.85 -3.03 0.22
C VAL A 127 -16.55 -2.49 1.47
N TYR A 128 -16.35 -3.12 2.63
CA TYR A 128 -16.87 -2.61 3.87
C TYR A 128 -16.37 -1.19 4.15
N LYS A 129 -15.06 -0.98 4.13
CA LYS A 129 -14.48 0.34 4.42
C LYS A 129 -14.77 1.40 3.37
N CYS A 130 -14.84 1.04 2.10
CA CYS A 130 -15.08 2.00 1.04
C CYS A 130 -16.57 2.33 0.85
N HIS A 131 -17.47 1.36 1.06
CA HIS A 131 -18.87 1.48 0.62
C HIS A 131 -19.91 1.23 1.71
N LEU A 132 -19.63 0.37 2.71
CA LEU A 132 -20.63 -0.03 3.72
C LEU A 132 -20.47 0.70 5.06
N GLU A 133 -19.30 1.27 5.34
CA GLU A 133 -19.00 1.99 6.59
C GLU A 133 -19.66 3.38 6.63
N GLY A 134 -20.99 3.42 6.60
CA GLY A 134 -21.84 4.55 6.96
C GLY A 134 -21.43 5.95 6.42
N ARG A 135 -21.81 7.01 7.16
CA ARG A 135 -21.45 8.41 6.88
C ARG A 135 -20.00 8.70 7.28
N ASN A 136 -19.04 8.06 6.63
CA ASN A 136 -17.66 8.51 6.67
C ASN A 136 -17.39 9.34 5.42
N ASP A 137 -17.17 10.64 5.57
CA ASP A 137 -16.70 11.54 4.48
C ASP A 137 -15.25 11.23 4.05
N LYS A 138 -14.67 10.12 4.55
CA LYS A 138 -13.30 9.69 4.31
C LYS A 138 -13.26 8.75 3.10
N THR A 139 -12.37 9.06 2.16
CA THR A 139 -12.13 8.20 1.00
C THR A 139 -10.97 7.26 1.26
N TRP A 140 -11.28 5.98 1.45
CA TRP A 140 -10.28 4.93 1.68
C TRP A 140 -9.69 4.43 0.36
N ILE A 141 -8.36 4.37 0.28
CA ILE A 141 -7.62 3.89 -0.89
C ILE A 141 -6.80 2.65 -0.52
N LEU A 142 -6.97 1.57 -1.29
CA LEU A 142 -6.21 0.34 -1.13
C LEU A 142 -4.78 0.48 -1.68
N VAL A 143 -3.78 0.32 -0.83
CA VAL A 143 -2.37 0.27 -1.22
C VAL A 143 -1.97 -1.17 -1.45
N THR A 144 -1.66 -1.53 -2.70
CA THR A 144 -1.27 -2.89 -3.07
C THR A 144 -0.23 -2.94 -4.19
N GLU A 145 0.67 -3.90 -4.12
CA GLU A 145 1.67 -4.22 -5.15
C GLU A 145 1.40 -5.56 -5.87
N ASP A 146 0.25 -6.20 -5.60
CA ASP A 146 -0.20 -7.40 -6.30
C ASP A 146 -1.13 -7.02 -7.46
N SER A 147 -0.77 -7.43 -8.68
CA SER A 147 -1.60 -7.24 -9.87
C SER A 147 -2.96 -7.92 -9.77
N THR A 148 -3.05 -9.05 -9.08
CA THR A 148 -4.30 -9.79 -8.88
C THR A 148 -5.26 -8.98 -8.03
N VAL A 149 -4.78 -8.45 -6.91
CA VAL A 149 -5.56 -7.59 -6.02
C VAL A 149 -5.98 -6.31 -6.74
N ARG A 150 -5.13 -5.70 -7.58
CA ARG A 150 -5.51 -4.53 -8.40
C ARG A 150 -6.66 -4.84 -9.37
N ARG A 151 -6.62 -5.99 -10.05
CA ARG A 151 -7.71 -6.40 -10.96
C ARG A 151 -9.01 -6.61 -10.20
N LEU A 152 -8.95 -7.24 -9.02
CA LEU A 152 -10.10 -7.41 -8.14
C LEU A 152 -10.63 -6.06 -7.65
N ALA A 153 -9.77 -5.19 -7.11
CA ALA A 153 -10.16 -3.85 -6.65
C ALA A 153 -10.84 -3.04 -7.75
N ASN A 154 -10.31 -3.07 -8.98
CA ASN A 154 -10.94 -2.42 -10.13
C ASN A 154 -12.35 -2.94 -10.43
N ALA A 155 -12.56 -4.26 -10.36
CA ALA A 155 -13.86 -4.87 -10.64
C ALA A 155 -14.94 -4.50 -9.60
N PHE A 156 -14.54 -4.24 -8.35
CA PHE A 156 -15.42 -3.88 -7.23
C PHE A 156 -15.45 -2.36 -6.94
N GLN A 157 -14.95 -1.53 -7.85
CA GLN A 157 -14.87 -0.06 -7.71
C GLN A 157 -14.16 0.41 -6.43
N ILE A 158 -13.11 -0.31 -6.03
CA ILE A 158 -12.30 0.03 -4.87
C ILE A 158 -11.13 0.88 -5.36
N PRO A 159 -10.99 2.14 -4.88
CA PRO A 159 -9.83 2.96 -5.22
C PRO A 159 -8.55 2.26 -4.77
N TYR A 160 -7.55 2.18 -5.64
CA TYR A 160 -6.27 1.56 -5.30
C TYR A 160 -5.08 2.39 -5.81
N CYS A 161 -3.94 2.26 -5.13
CA CYS A 161 -2.69 2.88 -5.54
C CYS A 161 -1.48 2.00 -5.18
N SER A 162 -0.31 2.34 -5.73
CA SER A 162 0.96 1.73 -5.34
C SER A 162 1.54 2.43 -4.12
N VAL A 163 2.45 1.76 -3.40
CA VAL A 163 3.18 2.35 -2.26
C VAL A 163 3.92 3.61 -2.72
N VAL A 164 4.51 3.59 -3.92
CA VAL A 164 5.24 4.74 -4.47
C VAL A 164 4.31 5.91 -4.81
N ALA A 165 3.09 5.64 -5.27
CA ALA A 165 2.10 6.68 -5.54
C ALA A 165 1.64 7.33 -4.23
N ALA A 166 1.28 6.52 -3.23
CA ALA A 166 0.91 7.00 -1.90
C ALA A 166 2.03 7.83 -1.24
N ASP A 167 3.28 7.36 -1.32
CA ASP A 167 4.47 8.08 -0.84
C ASP A 167 4.62 9.44 -1.53
N GLY A 168 4.38 9.48 -2.84
CA GLY A 168 4.40 10.72 -3.63
C GLY A 168 3.34 11.70 -3.18
N ASP A 169 2.12 11.24 -2.90
CA ASP A 169 1.00 12.08 -2.50
C ASP A 169 1.17 12.64 -1.07
N ILE A 170 1.64 11.80 -0.13
CA ILE A 170 2.00 12.23 1.22
C ILE A 170 3.16 13.24 1.16
N SER A 171 4.24 12.90 0.44
CA SER A 171 5.43 13.75 0.32
C SER A 171 5.14 15.12 -0.30
N ARG A 172 4.20 15.20 -1.25
CA ARG A 172 3.77 16.47 -1.86
C ARG A 172 3.25 17.44 -0.82
N GLN A 173 2.50 16.93 0.16
CA GLN A 173 1.85 17.75 1.17
C GLN A 173 2.76 18.00 2.36
N VAL A 174 3.45 16.97 2.86
CA VAL A 174 4.32 17.09 4.02
C VAL A 174 5.54 17.94 3.70
N ASP A 175 6.16 17.80 2.53
CA ASP A 175 7.47 18.40 2.28
C ASP A 175 7.62 19.01 0.88
N LYS A 176 7.01 20.18 0.69
CA LYS A 176 7.10 20.97 -0.56
C LYS A 176 8.55 21.18 -1.04
N ARG A 177 9.56 21.21 -0.14
CA ARG A 177 10.99 21.37 -0.50
C ARG A 177 11.66 20.05 -0.93
N SER A 178 11.53 18.98 -0.16
CA SER A 178 12.14 17.68 -0.49
C SER A 178 11.44 17.02 -1.68
N HIS A 179 10.12 17.16 -1.80
CA HIS A 179 9.38 16.76 -2.99
C HIS A 179 9.84 17.53 -4.23
N ARG A 180 10.02 18.86 -4.15
CA ARG A 180 10.59 19.65 -5.26
C ARG A 180 11.99 19.16 -5.64
N ARG A 181 12.84 18.74 -4.68
CA ARG A 181 14.16 18.17 -4.97
C ARG A 181 14.06 16.80 -5.65
N ASN A 182 13.23 15.89 -5.16
CA ASN A 182 13.02 14.57 -5.76
C ASN A 182 12.41 14.66 -7.16
N VAL A 183 11.42 15.55 -7.38
CA VAL A 183 10.85 15.79 -8.71
C VAL A 183 11.89 16.38 -9.65
N LYS A 184 12.70 17.35 -9.20
CA LYS A 184 13.80 17.90 -10.01
C LYS A 184 14.84 16.83 -10.35
N PHE A 185 15.19 15.97 -9.40
CA PHE A 185 16.14 14.87 -9.59
C PHE A 185 15.61 13.83 -10.57
N ASN A 186 14.36 13.37 -10.41
CA ASN A 186 13.72 12.43 -11.34
C ASN A 186 13.60 13.03 -12.76
N LYS A 187 13.24 14.31 -12.88
CA LYS A 187 13.20 15.00 -14.18
C LYS A 187 14.59 15.13 -14.81
N TYR A 188 15.61 15.40 -14.01
CA TYR A 188 17.00 15.47 -14.46
C TYR A 188 17.50 14.11 -14.93
N LEU A 189 17.26 13.03 -14.18
CA LEU A 189 17.61 11.68 -14.57
C LEU A 189 16.91 11.26 -15.86
N LYS A 190 15.62 11.56 -16.01
CA LYS A 190 14.89 11.31 -17.27
C LYS A 190 15.45 12.09 -18.46
N LYS A 191 16.03 13.27 -18.23
CA LYS A 191 16.65 14.09 -19.29
C LYS A 191 18.04 13.56 -19.69
N LYS A 192 18.78 12.97 -18.75
CA LYS A 192 20.13 12.43 -18.98
C LYS A 192 20.15 10.95 -19.38
N SER A 193 19.02 10.27 -19.35
CA SER A 193 18.91 8.86 -19.71
C SER A 193 18.37 8.68 -21.12
N THR A 194 18.88 7.66 -21.79
CA THR A 194 18.36 7.21 -23.08
C THR A 194 17.21 6.25 -22.80
N LYS A 195 16.05 6.52 -23.40
CA LYS A 195 14.85 5.68 -23.25
C LYS A 195 14.97 4.48 -24.19
N GLU A 196 15.06 3.28 -23.63
CA GLU A 196 14.93 2.02 -24.37
C GLU A 196 13.68 1.27 -23.94
N VAL A 197 13.01 0.62 -24.89
CA VAL A 197 11.87 -0.26 -24.61
C VAL A 197 12.37 -1.69 -24.74
N THR A 198 12.51 -2.37 -23.61
CA THR A 198 12.85 -3.80 -23.58
C THR A 198 11.67 -4.55 -22.97
N ASN A 199 11.13 -5.54 -23.69
CA ASN A 199 9.99 -6.37 -23.25
C ASN A 199 8.74 -5.56 -22.82
N GLY A 200 8.39 -4.51 -23.55
CA GLY A 200 7.19 -3.70 -23.28
C GLY A 200 7.25 -2.83 -22.02
N LYS A 201 8.40 -2.81 -21.32
CA LYS A 201 8.65 -1.92 -20.17
C LYS A 201 9.64 -0.83 -20.58
N GLU A 202 9.36 0.40 -20.17
CA GLU A 202 10.26 1.53 -20.39
C GLU A 202 11.44 1.44 -19.42
N VAL A 203 12.65 1.29 -19.96
CA VAL A 203 13.89 1.27 -19.19
C VAL A 203 14.72 2.49 -19.57
N TYR A 204 15.10 3.26 -18.57
CA TYR A 204 15.95 4.45 -18.73
C TYR A 204 17.40 4.03 -18.45
N LYS A 205 18.26 3.99 -19.48
CA LYS A 205 19.68 3.67 -19.33
C LYS A 205 20.52 4.94 -19.27
N THR A 206 21.53 4.96 -18.40
CA THR A 206 22.53 6.04 -18.30
C THR A 206 23.93 5.47 -18.46
N ASN A 207 24.83 6.23 -19.07
CA ASN A 207 26.25 5.88 -19.12
C ASN A 207 26.84 5.89 -17.70
N PHE A 208 27.76 4.97 -17.42
CA PHE A 208 28.39 4.82 -16.10
C PHE A 208 29.10 6.10 -15.63
N SER A 209 29.67 6.87 -16.55
CA SER A 209 30.31 8.17 -16.30
C SER A 209 29.34 9.27 -15.85
N ASP A 210 28.04 9.13 -16.15
CA ASP A 210 26.97 10.08 -15.77
C ASP A 210 26.15 9.60 -14.57
N MET A 211 26.58 8.51 -13.92
CA MET A 211 25.83 7.89 -12.82
C MET A 211 25.86 8.78 -11.56
N MET A 212 24.81 9.56 -11.39
CA MET A 212 24.56 10.33 -10.18
C MET A 212 23.89 9.46 -9.13
N TYR A 213 24.52 9.33 -7.96
CA TYR A 213 23.92 8.64 -6.82
C TYR A 213 22.73 9.44 -6.26
N ALA A 214 21.70 8.73 -5.79
CA ALA A 214 20.62 9.36 -5.05
C ALA A 214 21.20 10.10 -3.82
N PRO A 215 20.70 11.31 -3.51
CA PRO A 215 21.19 12.06 -2.36
C PRO A 215 20.99 11.22 -1.09
N ARG A 216 22.09 10.80 -0.46
CA ARG A 216 22.07 10.10 0.82
C ARG A 216 21.92 11.14 1.93
N GLY A 217 21.10 10.85 2.93
CA GLY A 217 21.04 11.67 4.15
C GLY A 217 22.40 11.69 4.85
N GLY A 218 22.69 12.77 5.57
CA GLY A 218 23.94 12.91 6.33
C GLY A 218 23.92 12.00 7.56
N GLY A 219 24.25 10.73 7.38
CA GLY A 219 24.58 9.80 8.46
C GLY A 219 26.08 9.57 8.51
N GLU A 220 26.66 9.42 9.69
CA GLU A 220 28.05 9.01 9.85
C GLU A 220 28.26 7.63 9.23
N LEU A 221 29.24 7.53 8.34
CA LEU A 221 29.66 6.24 7.81
C LEU A 221 30.26 5.44 8.95
N TRP A 222 29.83 4.18 9.07
CA TRP A 222 30.50 3.22 9.93
C TRP A 222 31.95 3.05 9.48
N SER A 223 32.88 3.36 10.38
CA SER A 223 34.30 3.10 10.24
C SER A 223 34.66 1.83 11.02
N PRO A 224 35.40 0.88 10.43
CA PRO A 224 35.84 -0.35 11.09
C PRO A 224 36.78 -0.10 12.27
#